data_AF-A0A3P6TIU2-F1
#
_entry.id   AF-A0A3P6TIU2-F1
#
_cell.length_a   1.000
_cell.length_b   1.000
_cell.length_c   1.000
_cell.angle_alpha   90.00
_cell.angle_beta   90.00
_cell.angle_gamma   90.00
#
_symmetry.space_group_name_H-M   'P 1'
#
loop_
_entity.id
_entity.type
_entity.pdbx_description
1 polymer ?
#
loop_
_entity_poly.entity_id
_entity_poly.type
_entity_poly.pdbx_seq_one_letter_code
_entity_poly.pdbx_strand_id
1 'polypeptide(L)'
;MAPLLQRLVDELNSDDVLVRLAAMDALSDAAIASPESAAVINDSGAPQKVCEKRNFLYDYGALQIYDLLQHSRDAPDGGFIYPSCVKFLGTLSRVYPEVINNFPMFVPAVFDMVRHFDQVEASQRVLAFDTFAQIAYKAEAKQNLHNLLGEQGITRTMQAFSAAVSSGPVELRVRHVDALAVLFEKGAF
;
A
#
# COMPACT_ATOMS: atom_id res chain seq x y z
N MET A 1 11.61 -18.35 -13.67
CA MET A 1 10.49 -18.11 -12.74
C MET A 1 9.63 -19.37 -12.66
N ALA A 2 9.09 -19.71 -11.48
CA ALA A 2 8.19 -20.87 -11.35
C ALA A 2 6.93 -20.67 -12.23
N PRO A 3 6.47 -21.68 -12.99
CA PRO A 3 5.34 -21.52 -13.92
C PRO A 3 4.04 -21.00 -13.28
N LEU A 4 3.82 -21.34 -12.01
CA LEU A 4 2.63 -20.90 -11.26
C LEU A 4 2.66 -19.38 -10.96
N LEU A 5 3.83 -18.84 -10.60
CA LEU A 5 3.97 -17.41 -10.34
C LEU A 5 3.81 -16.60 -11.62
N GLN A 6 4.39 -17.04 -12.75
CA GLN A 6 4.18 -16.36 -14.03
C GLN A 6 2.70 -16.26 -14.38
N ARG A 7 1.96 -17.37 -14.23
CA ARG A 7 0.51 -17.37 -14.46
C ARG A 7 -0.20 -16.36 -13.56
N LEU A 8 0.11 -16.36 -12.26
CA LEU A 8 -0.49 -15.42 -11.31
C LEU A 8 -0.21 -13.95 -11.67
N VAL A 9 0.99 -13.65 -12.16
CA VAL A 9 1.36 -12.32 -12.63
C VAL A 9 0.66 -11.97 -13.95
N ASP A 10 0.32 -12.95 -14.77
CA ASP A 10 -0.47 -12.73 -16.00
C ASP A 10 -1.96 -12.50 -15.69
N GLU A 11 -2.50 -13.12 -14.64
CA GLU A 11 -3.87 -12.88 -14.17
C GLU A 11 -4.11 -11.41 -13.71
N LEU A 12 -3.05 -10.65 -13.40
CA LEU A 12 -3.16 -9.20 -13.13
C LEU A 12 -3.70 -8.40 -14.32
N ASN A 13 -3.56 -8.94 -15.54
CA ASN A 13 -4.07 -8.34 -16.77
C ASN A 13 -5.45 -8.88 -17.18
N SER A 14 -6.09 -9.69 -16.34
CA SER A 14 -7.42 -10.25 -16.63
C SER A 14 -8.47 -9.14 -16.74
N ASP A 15 -9.41 -9.29 -17.68
CA ASP A 15 -10.58 -8.41 -17.77
C ASP A 15 -11.51 -8.59 -16.57
N ASP A 16 -11.47 -9.74 -15.90
CA ASP A 16 -12.24 -10.03 -14.70
C ASP A 16 -11.60 -9.38 -13.47
N VAL A 17 -12.32 -8.42 -12.88
CA VAL A 17 -11.91 -7.69 -11.67
C VAL A 17 -11.68 -8.63 -10.48
N LEU A 18 -12.49 -9.68 -10.32
CA LEU A 18 -12.35 -10.63 -9.21
C LEU A 18 -11.10 -11.49 -9.36
N VAL A 19 -10.75 -11.85 -10.59
CA VAL A 19 -9.51 -12.57 -10.90
C VAL A 19 -8.30 -11.69 -10.58
N ARG A 20 -8.32 -10.42 -10.98
CA ARG A 20 -7.25 -9.47 -10.64
C ARG A 20 -7.10 -9.29 -9.13
N LEU A 21 -8.20 -9.14 -8.40
CA LEU A 21 -8.19 -9.02 -6.94
C LEU A 21 -7.59 -10.26 -6.27
N ALA A 22 -8.05 -11.45 -6.68
CA ALA A 22 -7.51 -12.71 -6.17
C ALA A 22 -6.02 -12.88 -6.47
N ALA A 23 -5.57 -12.43 -7.65
CA ALA A 23 -4.16 -12.43 -8.02
C ALA A 23 -3.33 -11.49 -7.14
N MET A 24 -3.81 -10.26 -6.90
CA MET A 24 -3.15 -9.29 -6.01
C MET A 24 -3.07 -9.78 -4.57
N ASP A 25 -4.14 -10.39 -4.05
CA ASP A 25 -4.15 -10.95 -2.70
C ASP A 25 -3.16 -12.12 -2.57
N ALA A 26 -3.18 -13.07 -3.51
CA ALA A 26 -2.23 -14.19 -3.50
C ALA A 26 -0.77 -13.73 -3.65
N LEU A 27 -0.51 -12.71 -4.46
CA LEU A 27 0.83 -12.11 -4.57
C LEU A 27 1.24 -11.38 -3.28
N SER A 28 0.31 -10.70 -2.61
CA SER A 28 0.57 -10.06 -1.32
C SER A 28 0.93 -11.10 -0.26
N ASP A 29 0.15 -12.17 -0.15
CA ASP A 29 0.38 -13.26 0.80
C ASP A 29 1.70 -13.97 0.53
N ALA A 30 2.04 -14.19 -0.74
CA ALA A 30 3.34 -14.76 -1.11
C ALA A 30 4.49 -13.79 -0.79
N ALA A 31 4.33 -12.48 -1.01
CA ALA A 31 5.36 -11.49 -0.72
C ALA A 31 5.63 -11.36 0.78
N ILE A 32 4.61 -11.48 1.64
CA ILE A 32 4.80 -11.37 3.09
C ILE A 32 5.36 -12.66 3.72
N ALA A 33 5.19 -13.81 3.06
CA ALA A 33 5.59 -15.10 3.61
C ALA A 33 7.11 -15.24 3.82
N SER A 34 7.93 -14.71 2.91
CA SER A 34 9.39 -14.69 3.08
C SER A 34 10.08 -13.63 2.20
N PRO A 35 11.27 -13.14 2.59
CA PRO A 35 12.05 -12.21 1.76
C PRO A 35 12.41 -12.78 0.37
N GLU A 36 12.69 -14.08 0.28
CA GLU A 36 12.99 -14.74 -0.99
C GLU A 36 11.77 -14.74 -1.91
N SER A 37 10.59 -14.99 -1.36
CA SER A 37 9.33 -14.96 -2.13
C SER A 37 9.02 -13.56 -2.62
N ALA A 38 9.22 -12.56 -1.75
CA ALA A 38 9.11 -11.15 -2.12
C ALA A 38 10.08 -10.77 -3.26
N ALA A 39 11.32 -11.29 -3.26
CA ALA A 39 12.31 -11.02 -4.29
C ALA A 39 11.83 -11.49 -5.67
N VAL A 40 11.35 -12.74 -5.73
CA VAL A 40 10.84 -13.29 -6.98
C VAL A 40 9.64 -12.48 -7.48
N ILE A 41 8.78 -12.00 -6.59
CA ILE A 41 7.62 -11.16 -6.95
C ILE A 41 8.08 -9.78 -7.44
N ASN A 42 9.03 -9.14 -6.75
CA ASN A 42 9.57 -7.85 -7.17
C ASN A 42 10.17 -7.90 -8.57
N ASP A 43 10.90 -8.98 -8.87
CA ASP A 43 11.57 -9.19 -10.16
C ASP A 43 10.63 -9.73 -11.26
N SER A 44 9.43 -10.19 -10.90
CA SER A 44 8.48 -10.82 -11.83
C SER A 44 7.80 -9.85 -12.81
N GLY A 45 7.92 -8.54 -12.58
CA GLY A 45 7.14 -7.53 -13.28
C GLY A 45 5.79 -7.23 -12.62
N ALA A 46 5.38 -7.96 -11.57
CA ALA A 46 4.11 -7.73 -10.88
C ALA A 46 3.95 -6.30 -10.33
N PRO A 47 4.96 -5.69 -9.66
CA PRO A 47 4.85 -4.30 -9.22
C PRO A 47 4.66 -3.34 -10.39
N GLN A 48 5.33 -3.59 -11.51
CA GLN A 48 5.21 -2.77 -12.70
C GLN A 48 3.84 -2.95 -13.35
N LYS A 49 3.27 -4.16 -13.42
CA LYS A 49 1.91 -4.41 -13.93
C LYS A 49 0.82 -3.80 -13.05
N VAL A 50 1.02 -3.78 -11.73
CA VAL A 50 0.15 -3.04 -10.80
C VAL A 50 0.24 -1.52 -11.02
N CYS A 51 1.35 -1.05 -11.58
CA CYS A 51 1.71 0.37 -11.72
C CYS A 51 1.94 0.83 -13.18
N GLU A 52 1.47 0.11 -14.21
CA GLU A 52 2.08 0.22 -15.54
C GLU A 52 1.87 1.60 -16.21
N LYS A 53 2.90 2.04 -16.94
CA LYS A 53 2.97 3.29 -17.67
C LYS A 53 2.17 3.22 -18.97
N ARG A 54 1.34 4.23 -19.27
CA ARG A 54 1.20 4.72 -20.66
C ARG A 54 2.22 5.84 -20.89
N ASN A 55 3.22 5.56 -21.72
CA ASN A 55 4.11 6.58 -22.28
C ASN A 55 3.31 7.77 -22.80
N PHE A 56 3.49 8.97 -22.23
CA PHE A 56 3.72 10.20 -22.99
C PHE A 56 4.43 11.22 -22.11
N LEU A 57 5.28 12.00 -22.75
CA LEU A 57 6.15 13.01 -22.19
C LEU A 57 5.38 14.04 -21.36
N TYR A 58 6.01 14.50 -20.27
CA TYR A 58 5.84 15.84 -19.67
C TYR A 58 4.42 16.45 -19.73
N ASP A 59 3.54 16.06 -18.82
CA ASP A 59 2.63 16.98 -18.12
C ASP A 59 1.88 16.20 -17.03
N TYR A 60 1.93 16.70 -15.79
CA TYR A 60 1.21 16.25 -14.58
C TYR A 60 0.37 14.95 -14.69
N GLY A 61 0.92 13.81 -14.23
CA GLY A 61 0.13 12.58 -14.08
C GLY A 61 0.99 11.33 -13.91
N ALA A 62 1.09 10.81 -12.68
CA ALA A 62 1.59 9.46 -12.43
C ALA A 62 0.69 8.45 -13.16
N LEU A 63 1.22 7.30 -13.57
CA LEU A 63 0.51 6.40 -14.50
C LEU A 63 0.07 5.09 -13.84
N GLN A 64 -1.09 4.61 -14.32
CA GLN A 64 -2.00 3.53 -13.88
C GLN A 64 -2.57 3.56 -12.47
N ILE A 65 -1.77 3.83 -11.43
CA ILE A 65 -2.36 4.06 -10.11
C ILE A 65 -3.22 5.34 -10.14
N TYR A 66 -2.88 6.35 -10.94
CA TYR A 66 -3.67 7.61 -11.08
C TYR A 66 -4.99 7.43 -11.84
N ASP A 67 -5.03 6.59 -12.88
CA ASP A 67 -6.27 6.36 -13.64
C ASP A 67 -7.22 5.44 -12.85
N LEU A 68 -6.70 4.39 -12.21
CA LEU A 68 -7.50 3.56 -11.30
C LEU A 68 -7.86 4.29 -10.00
N LEU A 69 -7.03 5.19 -9.45
CA LEU A 69 -7.37 6.03 -8.28
C LEU A 69 -8.40 7.13 -8.58
N GLN A 70 -8.30 7.79 -9.74
CA GLN A 70 -9.25 8.84 -10.12
C GLN A 70 -10.58 8.22 -10.56
N HIS A 71 -10.56 7.17 -11.38
CA HIS A 71 -11.79 6.54 -11.88
C HIS A 71 -12.42 5.57 -10.87
N SER A 72 -11.71 5.05 -9.86
CA SER A 72 -12.33 4.26 -8.78
C SER A 72 -13.28 5.03 -7.89
N ARG A 73 -13.11 6.35 -7.82
CA ARG A 73 -14.07 7.24 -7.19
C ARG A 73 -15.35 7.39 -8.02
N ASP A 74 -15.26 7.19 -9.32
CA ASP A 74 -16.34 7.44 -10.30
C ASP A 74 -16.91 6.15 -10.93
N ALA A 75 -16.31 4.98 -10.67
CA ALA A 75 -16.70 3.66 -11.20
C ALA A 75 -16.88 2.62 -10.07
N PRO A 76 -17.93 1.80 -10.13
CA PRO A 76 -18.31 0.88 -9.04
C PRO A 76 -17.32 -0.27 -8.78
N ASP A 77 -16.45 -0.60 -9.74
CA ASP A 77 -15.45 -1.67 -9.69
C ASP A 77 -14.04 -1.17 -9.32
N GLY A 78 -13.69 0.06 -9.73
CA GLY A 78 -12.42 0.68 -9.35
C GLY A 78 -12.27 0.83 -7.83
N GLY A 79 -13.39 0.98 -7.10
CA GLY A 79 -13.40 1.06 -5.64
C GLY A 79 -12.79 -0.15 -4.92
N PHE A 80 -12.78 -1.34 -5.54
CA PHE A 80 -12.21 -2.56 -4.96
C PHE A 80 -10.73 -2.77 -5.34
N ILE A 81 -10.34 -2.38 -6.56
CA ILE A 81 -8.96 -2.54 -7.03
C ILE A 81 -8.01 -1.63 -6.25
N TYR A 82 -8.45 -0.41 -5.94
CA TYR A 82 -7.61 0.54 -5.23
C TYR A 82 -7.09 0.01 -3.87
N PRO A 83 -7.96 -0.48 -2.95
CA PRO A 83 -7.53 -1.13 -1.72
C PRO A 83 -6.50 -2.26 -1.92
N SER A 84 -6.67 -3.11 -2.94
CA SER A 84 -5.77 -4.22 -3.21
C SER A 84 -4.39 -3.76 -3.68
N CYS A 85 -4.32 -2.72 -4.53
CA CYS A 85 -3.04 -2.12 -4.92
C CYS A 85 -2.28 -1.55 -3.71
N VAL A 86 -2.99 -0.83 -2.83
CA VAL A 86 -2.42 -0.26 -1.60
C VAL A 86 -1.87 -1.36 -0.69
N LYS A 87 -2.64 -2.43 -0.47
CA LYS A 87 -2.23 -3.59 0.33
C LYS A 87 -0.99 -4.27 -0.27
N PHE A 88 -0.99 -4.52 -1.57
CA PHE A 88 0.11 -5.20 -2.26
C PHE A 88 1.41 -4.40 -2.16
N LEU A 89 1.39 -3.11 -2.50
CA LEU A 89 2.57 -2.25 -2.42
C LEU A 89 3.04 -2.04 -0.98
N GLY A 90 2.12 -1.93 -0.02
CA GLY A 90 2.46 -1.89 1.40
C GLY A 90 3.23 -3.12 1.83
N THR A 91 2.71 -4.29 1.47
CA THR A 91 3.32 -5.58 1.76
C THR A 91 4.71 -5.70 1.14
N LEU A 92 4.86 -5.33 -0.13
CA LEU A 92 6.14 -5.36 -0.81
C LEU A 92 7.14 -4.37 -0.18
N SER A 93 6.69 -3.17 0.20
CA SER A 93 7.53 -2.14 0.81
C SER A 93 8.09 -2.52 2.17
N ARG A 94 7.42 -3.44 2.90
CA ARG A 94 7.93 -4.03 4.15
C ARG A 94 9.28 -4.72 3.91
N VAL A 95 9.43 -5.39 2.75
CA VAL A 95 10.64 -6.10 2.35
C VAL A 95 11.58 -5.21 1.54
N TYR A 96 11.03 -4.35 0.66
CA TYR A 96 11.75 -3.49 -0.29
C TYR A 96 11.39 -2.01 -0.12
N PRO A 97 12.04 -1.29 0.82
CA PRO A 97 11.75 0.13 1.06
C PRO A 97 11.93 1.04 -0.16
N GLU A 98 12.70 0.62 -1.17
CA GLU A 98 12.83 1.33 -2.44
C GLU A 98 11.51 1.48 -3.19
N VAL A 99 10.50 0.65 -2.90
CA VAL A 99 9.12 0.80 -3.40
C VAL A 99 8.60 2.22 -3.10
N ILE A 100 8.97 2.81 -1.97
CA ILE A 100 8.60 4.20 -1.60
C ILE A 100 9.08 5.20 -2.66
N ASN A 101 10.30 5.00 -3.18
CA ASN A 101 10.93 5.91 -4.12
C ASN A 101 10.57 5.57 -5.58
N ASN A 102 10.39 4.28 -5.89
CA ASN A 102 10.04 3.79 -7.23
C ASN A 102 8.59 4.13 -7.61
N PHE A 103 7.71 4.34 -6.61
CA PHE A 103 6.30 4.64 -6.80
C PHE A 103 5.91 5.91 -6.01
N PRO A 104 6.26 7.12 -6.50
CA PRO A 104 6.21 8.37 -5.73
C PRO A 104 4.82 8.81 -5.28
N MET A 105 3.74 8.28 -5.88
CA MET A 105 2.36 8.56 -5.47
C MET A 105 1.82 7.60 -4.41
N PHE A 106 2.49 6.47 -4.17
CA PHE A 106 2.03 5.45 -3.24
C PHE A 106 1.98 5.98 -1.81
N VAL A 107 3.08 6.56 -1.31
CA VAL A 107 3.13 7.10 0.06
C VAL A 107 2.19 8.28 0.26
N PRO A 108 2.12 9.29 -0.64
CA PRO A 108 1.11 10.34 -0.53
C PRO A 108 -0.33 9.82 -0.44
N ALA A 109 -0.68 8.79 -1.21
CA ALA A 109 -2.02 8.20 -1.18
C ALA A 109 -2.32 7.53 0.18
N VAL A 110 -1.39 6.73 0.71
CA VAL A 110 -1.55 6.10 2.03
C VAL A 110 -1.61 7.15 3.14
N PHE A 111 -0.77 8.19 3.07
CA PHE A 111 -0.77 9.28 4.03
C PHE A 111 -2.10 10.04 4.02
N ASP A 112 -2.68 10.29 2.84
CA ASP A 112 -3.99 10.93 2.72
C ASP A 112 -5.11 10.09 3.34
N MET A 113 -5.11 8.77 3.12
CA MET A 113 -6.05 7.85 3.76
C MET A 113 -5.92 7.86 5.30
N VAL A 114 -4.69 7.90 5.82
CA VAL A 114 -4.44 7.99 7.27
C VAL A 114 -4.93 9.32 7.83
N ARG A 115 -4.72 10.42 7.10
CA ARG A 115 -5.08 11.76 7.56
C ARG A 115 -6.59 11.99 7.59
N HIS A 116 -7.31 11.40 6.63
CA HIS A 116 -8.76 11.49 6.48
C HIS A 116 -9.45 10.19 6.88
N PHE A 117 -8.86 9.43 7.82
CA PHE A 117 -9.37 8.12 8.21
C PHE A 117 -10.82 8.19 8.73
N ASP A 118 -11.24 9.31 9.30
CA ASP A 118 -12.60 9.55 9.78
C ASP A 118 -13.64 9.63 8.65
N GLN A 119 -13.20 9.90 7.42
CA GLN A 119 -14.04 10.07 6.23
C GLN A 119 -14.18 8.79 5.39
N VAL A 120 -13.38 7.76 5.67
CA VAL A 120 -13.42 6.49 4.96
C VAL A 120 -14.12 5.40 5.77
N GLU A 121 -14.55 4.32 5.13
CA GLU A 121 -15.20 3.20 5.80
C GLU A 121 -14.21 2.39 6.67
N ALA A 122 -14.73 1.62 7.63
CA ALA A 122 -13.93 0.89 8.62
C ALA A 122 -12.83 0.00 8.00
N SER A 123 -13.11 -0.69 6.90
CA SER A 123 -12.14 -1.53 6.18
C SER A 123 -10.99 -0.73 5.59
N GLN A 124 -11.28 0.42 5.00
CA GLN A 124 -10.28 1.34 4.44
C GLN A 124 -9.45 2.01 5.53
N ARG A 125 -10.04 2.28 6.71
CA ARG A 125 -9.27 2.75 7.89
C ARG A 125 -8.22 1.74 8.29
N VAL A 126 -8.62 0.48 8.46
CA VAL A 126 -7.71 -0.61 8.83
C VAL A 126 -6.60 -0.73 7.79
N LEU A 127 -6.96 -0.76 6.50
CA LEU A 127 -5.99 -0.81 5.42
C LEU A 127 -4.99 0.37 5.46
N ALA A 128 -5.45 1.59 5.69
CA ALA A 128 -4.60 2.78 5.72
C ALA A 128 -3.52 2.68 6.81
N PHE A 129 -3.93 2.37 8.04
CA PHE A 129 -3.02 2.26 9.17
C PHE A 129 -2.11 1.04 9.07
N ASP A 130 -2.64 -0.12 8.66
CA ASP A 130 -1.84 -1.34 8.45
C ASP A 130 -0.77 -1.07 7.38
N THR A 131 -1.16 -0.49 6.24
CA THR A 131 -0.24 -0.19 5.14
C THR A 131 0.83 0.82 5.56
N PHE A 132 0.46 1.91 6.24
CA PHE A 132 1.45 2.86 6.74
C PHE A 132 2.45 2.18 7.68
N ALA A 133 1.98 1.30 8.58
CA ALA A 133 2.84 0.53 9.46
C ALA A 133 3.77 -0.43 8.68
N GLN A 134 3.30 -1.08 7.62
CA GLN A 134 4.12 -1.91 6.74
C GLN A 134 5.24 -1.10 6.06
N ILE A 135 4.89 0.06 5.50
CA ILE A 135 5.87 0.96 4.88
C ILE A 135 6.90 1.40 5.90
N ALA A 136 6.46 1.80 7.09
CA ALA A 136 7.30 2.25 8.19
C ALA A 136 7.98 1.09 8.95
N TYR A 137 7.96 -0.15 8.47
CA TYR A 137 8.46 -1.28 9.26
C TYR A 137 9.98 -1.24 9.46
N LYS A 138 10.76 -0.90 8.42
CA LYS A 138 12.23 -0.85 8.49
C LYS A 138 12.76 0.54 8.85
N ALA A 139 13.90 0.61 9.54
CA ALA A 139 14.54 1.87 9.90
C ALA A 139 14.88 2.75 8.69
N GLU A 140 15.41 2.16 7.61
CA GLU A 140 15.70 2.88 6.36
C GLU A 140 14.43 3.45 5.71
N ALA A 141 13.31 2.73 5.80
CA ALA A 141 12.02 3.19 5.29
C ALA A 141 11.47 4.36 6.11
N LYS A 142 11.65 4.35 7.44
CA LYS A 142 11.30 5.49 8.31
C LYS A 142 12.08 6.74 7.96
N GLN A 143 13.38 6.62 7.67
CA GLN A 143 14.17 7.75 7.21
C GLN A 143 13.66 8.29 5.86
N ASN A 144 13.31 7.40 4.92
CA ASN A 144 12.71 7.80 3.63
C ASN A 144 11.38 8.53 3.84
N LEU A 145 10.52 8.02 4.73
CA LEU A 145 9.26 8.68 5.10
C LEU A 145 9.50 10.04 5.75
N HIS A 146 10.48 10.16 6.65
CA HIS A 146 10.83 11.43 7.28
C HIS A 146 11.31 12.45 6.24
N ASN A 147 12.11 12.02 5.26
CA ASN A 147 12.58 12.88 4.17
C ASN A 147 11.42 13.33 3.26
N LEU A 148 10.44 12.47 3.02
CA LEU A 148 9.31 12.75 2.13
C LEU A 148 8.23 13.60 2.79
N LEU A 149 7.88 13.29 4.04
CA LEU A 149 6.76 13.89 4.77
C LEU A 149 7.19 15.05 5.67
N GLY A 150 8.47 15.12 6.03
CA GLY A 150 9.00 16.02 7.04
C GLY A 150 8.47 15.73 8.45
N GLU A 151 9.04 16.42 9.44
CA GLU A 151 8.68 16.28 10.85
C GLU A 151 7.18 16.51 11.10
N GLN A 152 6.60 17.53 10.44
CA GLN A 152 5.16 17.81 10.56
C GLN A 152 4.29 16.69 9.99
N GLY A 153 4.70 16.08 8.88
CA GLY A 153 3.97 14.97 8.29
C GLY A 153 3.97 13.76 9.21
N ILE A 154 5.14 13.38 9.73
CA ILE A 154 5.27 12.29 10.72
C ILE A 154 4.43 12.58 11.97
N THR A 155 4.53 13.79 12.52
CA THR A 155 3.73 14.21 13.68
C THR A 155 2.23 14.06 13.44
N ARG A 156 1.74 14.50 12.27
CA ARG A 156 0.33 14.37 11.89
C ARG A 156 -0.10 12.92 11.76
N THR A 157 0.74 12.04 11.19
CA THR A 157 0.45 10.60 11.17
C THR A 157 0.33 10.02 12.58
N MET A 158 1.26 10.37 13.47
CA MET A 158 1.21 9.88 14.85
C MET A 158 -0.01 10.40 15.62
N GLN A 159 -0.44 11.63 15.35
CA GLN A 159 -1.69 12.18 15.87
C GLN A 159 -2.91 11.42 15.33
N ALA A 160 -2.91 11.05 14.04
CA ALA A 160 -3.97 10.22 13.45
C ALA A 160 -4.03 8.84 14.10
N PHE A 161 -2.88 8.17 14.33
CA PHE A 161 -2.83 6.94 15.11
C PHE A 161 -3.39 7.12 16.52
N SER A 162 -3.00 8.19 17.23
CA SER A 162 -3.51 8.49 18.57
C SER A 162 -5.04 8.68 18.59
N ALA A 163 -5.58 9.41 17.62
CA ALA A 163 -7.02 9.59 17.48
C ALA A 163 -7.74 8.27 17.17
N ALA A 164 -7.18 7.46 16.26
CA ALA A 164 -7.75 6.19 15.83
C ALA A 164 -7.76 5.14 16.95
N VAL A 165 -6.70 5.03 17.76
CA VAL A 165 -6.69 4.12 18.92
C VAL A 165 -7.60 4.58 20.06
N SER A 166 -7.95 5.87 20.07
CA SER A 166 -8.78 6.48 21.14
C SER A 166 -10.25 6.57 20.78
N SER A 167 -10.65 6.23 19.54
CA SER A 167 -12.01 6.44 19.05
C SER A 167 -12.54 5.26 18.23
N GLY A 168 -13.86 5.13 18.14
CA GLY A 168 -14.52 4.05 17.39
C GLY A 168 -14.70 2.73 18.16
N PRO A 169 -15.27 1.70 17.50
CA PRO A 169 -15.46 0.36 18.05
C PRO A 169 -14.16 -0.26 18.57
N VAL A 170 -14.26 -1.09 19.61
CA VAL A 170 -13.09 -1.69 20.27
C VAL A 170 -12.24 -2.53 19.32
N GLU A 171 -12.87 -3.23 18.38
CA GLU A 171 -12.23 -4.06 17.38
C GLU A 171 -11.32 -3.23 16.46
N LEU A 172 -11.79 -2.05 16.02
CA LEU A 172 -10.98 -1.14 15.20
C LEU A 172 -9.82 -0.55 16.00
N ARG A 173 -10.06 -0.17 17.26
CA ARG A 173 -9.00 0.35 18.14
C ARG A 173 -7.90 -0.68 18.35
N VAL A 174 -8.24 -1.96 18.57
CA VAL A 174 -7.27 -3.05 18.67
C VAL A 174 -6.45 -3.18 17.38
N ARG A 175 -7.10 -3.15 16.21
CA ARG A 175 -6.38 -3.20 14.92
C ARG A 175 -5.42 -2.01 14.75
N HIS A 176 -5.79 -0.82 15.17
CA HIS A 176 -4.92 0.36 15.11
C HIS A 176 -3.75 0.28 16.10
N VAL A 177 -3.95 -0.34 17.27
CA VAL A 177 -2.87 -0.66 18.22
C VAL A 177 -1.92 -1.69 17.63
N ASP A 178 -2.41 -2.73 16.96
CA ASP A 178 -1.58 -3.73 16.28
C ASP A 178 -0.72 -3.09 15.19
N ALA A 179 -1.30 -2.23 14.35
CA ALA A 179 -0.57 -1.47 13.34
C ALA A 179 0.51 -0.57 13.98
N LEU A 180 0.19 0.10 15.07
CA LEU A 180 1.15 0.91 15.82
C LEU A 180 2.31 0.05 16.37
N ALA A 181 2.01 -1.16 16.87
CA ALA A 181 3.03 -2.09 17.34
C ALA A 181 3.98 -2.52 16.21
N VAL A 182 3.45 -2.84 15.02
CA VAL A 182 4.26 -3.17 13.83
C VAL A 182 5.20 -2.02 13.45
N LEU A 183 4.69 -0.78 13.46
CA LEU A 183 5.47 0.42 13.16
C LEU A 183 6.68 0.57 14.09
N PHE A 184 6.53 0.24 15.37
CA PHE A 184 7.61 0.35 16.37
C PHE A 184 8.50 -0.91 16.49
N GLU A 185 8.18 -2.00 15.81
CA GLU A 185 8.88 -3.29 15.96
C GLU A 185 10.40 -3.19 15.68
N LYS A 186 10.81 -2.31 14.75
CA LYS A 186 12.22 -2.04 14.43
C LYS A 186 12.68 -0.63 14.83
N GLY A 187 12.15 -0.09 15.93
CA GLY A 187 12.57 1.20 16.50
C GLY A 187 11.55 2.33 16.34
N ALA A 188 11.84 3.52 16.83
CA ALA A 188 10.99 4.70 16.63
C ALA A 188 11.31 5.44 15.31
N PHE A 189 10.45 6.37 14.92
CA PHE A 189 10.77 7.40 13.92
C PHE A 189 11.83 8.36 14.46
#